data_AF-A0A349ZPW9-F1
#
_entry.id   AF-A0A349ZPW9-F1
#
_cell.length_a   1.000
_cell.length_b   1.000
_cell.length_c   1.000
_cell.angle_alpha   90.00
_cell.angle_beta   90.00
_cell.angle_gamma   90.00
#
_symmetry.space_group_name_H-M   'P 1'
#
loop_
_entity.id
_entity.type
_entity.pdbx_description
1 polymer ?
#
loop_
_entity_poly.entity_id
_entity_poly.type
_entity_poly.pdbx_seq_one_letter_code
_entity_poly.pdbx_strand_id
1 'polypeptide(L)'
;TRIDLISLAKETEKLVSGYDLDIKVAVMGCAVNGPGEAREAELGIAGGDGEGLLFRHGEIIRKLPENELLGALKNELDILAAKN
;
A
#
# COMPACT_ATOMS: atom_id res chain seq x y z
N THR A 1 -8.33 6.32 -15.13
CA THR A 1 -8.11 6.11 -13.68
C THR A 1 -8.12 7.47 -13.01
N ARG A 2 -8.97 7.67 -12.00
CA ARG A 2 -9.09 8.94 -11.25
C ARG A 2 -8.50 8.75 -9.85
N ILE A 3 -7.18 8.61 -9.80
CA ILE A 3 -6.42 8.69 -8.54
C ILE A 3 -5.20 9.57 -8.78
N ASP A 4 -4.88 10.41 -7.81
CA ASP A 4 -3.62 11.11 -7.76
C ASP A 4 -2.51 10.16 -7.27
N LEU A 5 -2.07 9.28 -8.18
CA LEU A 5 -1.02 8.29 -7.90
C LEU A 5 0.28 8.96 -7.43
N ILE A 6 0.59 10.15 -7.93
CA ILE A 6 1.82 10.86 -7.58
C ILE A 6 1.75 11.30 -6.11
N SER A 7 0.62 11.85 -5.68
CA SER A 7 0.41 12.21 -4.28
C SER A 7 0.43 10.98 -3.38
N LEU A 8 -0.28 9.90 -3.75
CA LEU A 8 -0.30 8.66 -2.97
C LEU A 8 1.11 8.07 -2.80
N ALA A 9 1.90 8.05 -3.88
CA ALA A 9 3.28 7.55 -3.84
C ALA A 9 4.18 8.39 -2.92
N LYS A 10 4.09 9.72 -2.98
CA LYS A 10 4.85 10.62 -2.10
C LYS A 10 4.48 10.46 -0.63
N GLU A 11 3.19 10.35 -0.33
CA GLU A 11 2.72 10.14 1.04
C GLU A 11 3.17 8.78 1.57
N THR A 12 3.12 7.75 0.72
CA THR A 12 3.60 6.41 1.07
C THR A 12 5.11 6.41 1.31
N GLU A 13 5.91 7.02 0.42
CA GLU A 13 7.36 7.13 0.57
C GLU A 13 7.73 7.82 1.90
N LYS A 14 7.07 8.94 2.21
CA LYS A 14 7.28 9.67 3.46
C LYS A 14 6.93 8.83 4.69
N LEU A 15 5.86 8.04 4.60
CA LEU A 15 5.39 7.18 5.67
C LEU A 15 6.36 6.00 5.91
N VAL A 16 6.76 5.32 4.84
CA VAL A 16 7.69 4.18 4.88
C VAL A 16 9.08 4.61 5.35
N SER A 17 9.54 5.82 4.98
CA SER A 17 10.83 6.37 5.44
C SER A 17 10.95 6.53 6.95
N GLY A 18 9.85 6.44 7.70
CA GLY A 18 9.84 6.46 9.17
C GLY A 18 10.10 5.10 9.82
N TYR A 19 10.20 4.02 9.05
CA TYR A 19 10.38 2.66 9.53
C TYR A 19 11.74 2.11 9.12
N ASP A 20 12.48 1.53 10.08
CA ASP A 20 13.74 0.82 9.82
C ASP A 20 13.44 -0.65 9.45
N LEU A 21 12.83 -0.83 8.28
CA LEU A 21 12.39 -2.14 7.76
C LEU A 21 12.98 -2.38 6.38
N ASP A 22 13.62 -3.54 6.19
CA ASP A 22 14.10 -3.99 4.88
C ASP A 22 12.97 -4.72 4.14
N ILE A 23 11.99 -3.96 3.68
CA ILE A 23 10.79 -4.47 2.99
C ILE A 23 10.53 -3.73 1.69
N LYS A 24 9.88 -4.41 0.74
CA LYS A 24 9.39 -3.80 -0.49
C LYS A 24 7.93 -3.38 -0.36
N VAL A 25 7.66 -2.10 -0.61
CA VAL A 25 6.30 -1.53 -0.61
C VAL A 25 5.91 -1.08 -2.03
N ALA A 26 4.78 -1.57 -2.55
CA ALA A 26 4.25 -1.21 -3.87
C ALA A 26 3.11 -0.17 -3.77
N VAL A 27 3.09 0.80 -4.69
CA VAL A 27 2.02 1.80 -4.81
C VAL A 27 1.52 1.83 -6.24
N MET A 28 0.21 1.65 -6.44
CA MET A 28 -0.36 1.45 -7.76
C MET A 28 -1.63 2.28 -7.96
N GLY A 29 -1.83 2.77 -9.19
CA GLY A 29 -2.96 3.66 -9.51
C GLY A 29 -4.23 2.93 -9.95
N CYS A 30 -4.28 1.59 -9.86
CA CYS A 30 -5.45 0.80 -10.24
C CYS A 30 -5.42 -0.60 -9.61
N ALA A 31 -6.55 -1.05 -9.07
CA ALA A 31 -6.74 -2.36 -8.45
C ALA A 31 -6.57 -3.56 -9.40
N VAL A 32 -6.75 -3.36 -10.71
CA VAL A 32 -7.00 -4.45 -11.68
C VAL A 32 -5.73 -5.24 -12.05
N ASN A 33 -4.57 -4.58 -12.11
CA ASN A 33 -3.29 -5.22 -12.45
C ASN A 33 -2.35 -5.42 -11.25
N GLY A 34 -2.69 -4.81 -10.10
CA GLY A 34 -1.75 -4.67 -8.99
C GLY A 34 -1.31 -5.95 -8.26
N PRO A 35 -2.20 -6.93 -7.99
CA PRO A 35 -1.83 -8.10 -7.19
C PRO A 35 -0.78 -9.02 -7.83
N GLY A 36 -0.74 -9.09 -9.17
CA GLY A 36 0.22 -9.95 -9.89
C GLY A 36 1.65 -9.39 -9.91
N GLU A 37 1.78 -8.07 -10.11
CA GLU A 37 3.06 -7.36 -10.13
C GLU A 37 3.60 -7.12 -8.71
N ALA A 38 2.72 -7.06 -7.71
CA ALA A 38 3.10 -6.86 -6.32
C ALA A 38 3.43 -8.14 -5.54
N ARG A 39 3.54 -9.31 -6.20
CA ARG A 39 4.00 -10.55 -5.54
C ARG A 39 5.40 -10.42 -4.93
N GLU A 40 6.24 -9.59 -5.54
CA GLU A 40 7.59 -9.31 -5.05
C GLU A 40 7.60 -8.27 -3.91
N ALA A 41 6.48 -7.57 -3.69
CA ALA A 41 6.32 -6.63 -2.60
C ALA A 41 5.77 -7.35 -1.37
N GLU A 42 6.35 -7.05 -0.21
CA GLU A 42 5.80 -7.51 1.06
C GLU A 42 4.47 -6.84 1.34
N LEU A 43 4.38 -5.54 1.09
CA LEU A 43 3.15 -4.76 1.23
C LEU A 43 2.87 -3.94 -0.01
N GLY A 44 1.61 -3.59 -0.22
CA GLY A 44 1.32 -2.49 -1.10
C GLY A 44 -0.13 -2.08 -1.12
N ILE A 45 -0.33 -0.93 -1.76
CA ILE A 45 -1.62 -0.30 -1.89
C ILE A 45 -1.93 0.01 -3.35
N ALA A 46 -3.18 -0.22 -3.73
CA ALA A 46 -3.72 0.23 -5.00
C ALA A 46 -4.96 1.08 -4.73
N GLY A 47 -5.03 2.28 -5.29
CA GLY A 47 -6.22 3.13 -5.18
C GLY A 47 -6.81 3.46 -6.54
N GLY A 48 -8.09 3.77 -6.58
CA GLY A 48 -8.79 4.25 -7.77
C GLY A 48 -10.31 4.16 -7.64
N ASP A 49 -11.01 5.08 -8.30
CA ASP A 49 -12.49 5.12 -8.33
C ASP A 49 -13.15 5.21 -6.95
N GLY A 50 -12.47 5.83 -5.97
CA GLY A 50 -12.93 5.99 -4.60
C GLY A 50 -12.71 4.77 -3.71
N GLU A 51 -12.17 3.69 -4.25
CA GLU A 51 -11.81 2.47 -3.53
C GLU A 51 -10.29 2.26 -3.48
N GLY A 52 -9.87 1.52 -2.47
CA GLY A 52 -8.50 1.16 -2.19
C GLY A 52 -8.37 -0.31 -1.81
N LEU A 53 -7.29 -0.93 -2.26
CA LEU A 53 -6.88 -2.28 -1.89
C LEU A 53 -5.56 -2.22 -1.15
N LEU A 54 -5.50 -2.86 0.00
CA LEU A 54 -4.28 -3.21 0.69
C LEU A 54 -3.99 -4.68 0.42
N PHE A 55 -2.79 -4.98 -0.03
CA PHE A 55 -2.34 -6.33 -0.31
C PHE A 55 -0.97 -6.59 0.32
N ARG A 56 -0.67 -7.88 0.51
CA ARG A 56 0.58 -8.37 1.08
C ARG A 56 1.00 -9.63 0.34
N HIS A 57 2.24 -9.70 -0.12
CA HIS A 57 2.74 -10.81 -0.97
C HIS A 57 1.82 -11.13 -2.18
N GLY A 58 1.19 -10.09 -2.75
CA GLY A 58 0.24 -10.24 -3.87
C GLY A 58 -1.16 -10.73 -3.50
N GLU A 59 -1.47 -10.92 -2.21
CA GLU A 59 -2.82 -11.27 -1.74
C GLU A 59 -3.54 -10.06 -1.15
N ILE A 60 -4.81 -9.86 -1.52
CA ILE A 60 -5.62 -8.75 -0.99
C ILE A 60 -5.97 -9.06 0.46
N ILE A 61 -5.48 -8.22 1.38
CA ILE A 61 -5.82 -8.31 2.81
C ILE A 61 -7.12 -7.56 3.09
N ARG A 62 -7.26 -6.34 2.53
CA ARG A 62 -8.39 -5.46 2.81
C ARG A 62 -8.76 -4.64 1.57
N LYS A 63 -10.07 -4.42 1.42
CA LYS A 63 -10.65 -3.41 0.54
C LYS A 63 -11.28 -2.33 1.42
N LEU A 64 -10.94 -1.07 1.17
CA LEU A 64 -11.33 0.07 1.99
C LEU A 64 -11.48 1.32 1.11
N PRO A 65 -12.08 2.41 1.62
CA PRO A 65 -12.07 3.70 0.94
C PRO A 65 -10.65 4.22 0.70
N GLU A 66 -10.43 4.97 -0.39
CA GLU A 66 -9.10 5.51 -0.75
C GLU A 66 -8.48 6.37 0.37
N ASN A 67 -9.30 7.14 1.08
CA ASN A 67 -8.87 7.99 2.20
C ASN A 67 -8.39 7.21 3.43
N GLU A 68 -8.68 5.91 3.51
CA GLU A 68 -8.23 5.05 4.61
C GLU A 68 -6.95 4.26 4.26
N LEU A 69 -6.51 4.26 2.98
CA LEU A 69 -5.39 3.44 2.49
C LEU A 69 -4.09 3.68 3.26
N LEU A 70 -3.69 4.94 3.39
CA LEU A 70 -2.45 5.31 4.08
C LEU A 70 -2.49 4.90 5.55
N GLY A 71 -3.64 5.04 6.21
CA GLY A 71 -3.82 4.60 7.59
C GLY A 71 -3.75 3.08 7.74
N ALA A 72 -4.37 2.34 6.81
CA ALA A 72 -4.30 0.89 6.78
C ALA A 72 -2.88 0.38 6.53
N LEU A 73 -2.14 1.00 5.59
CA LEU A 73 -0.74 0.70 5.33
C LEU A 73 0.13 0.96 6.57
N LYS A 74 -0.05 2.12 7.21
CA LYS A 74 0.67 2.47 8.45
C LYS A 74 0.49 1.42 9.55
N ASN A 75 -0.75 1.00 9.80
CA ASN A 75 -1.03 -0.01 10.81
C ASN A 75 -0.29 -1.32 10.52
N GLU A 76 -0.20 -1.72 9.25
CA GLU A 76 0.50 -2.95 8.88
C GLU A 76 2.02 -2.81 8.99
N LEU A 77 2.57 -1.63 8.67
CA LEU A 77 3.98 -1.31 8.94
C LEU A 77 4.30 -1.29 10.44
N ASP A 78 3.43 -0.71 11.28
CA ASP A 78 3.57 -0.73 12.74
C ASP A 78 3.61 -2.18 13.28
N ILE A 79 2.77 -3.07 12.71
CA ILE A 79 2.76 -4.50 13.07
C ILE A 79 4.06 -5.20 12.64
N LEU A 80 4.59 -4.89 11.46
CA LEU A 80 5.87 -5.44 10.99
C LEU A 80 7.04 -4.94 11.84
N ALA A 81 7.07 -3.65 12.15
CA ALA A 81 8.10 -3.04 12.98
C ALA A 81 8.10 -3.60 14.41
N ALA A 82 6.93 -3.88 14.98
CA ALA A 82 6.82 -4.47 16.32
C ALA A 82 7.23 -5.96 16.40
N LYS A 83 7.42 -6.63 15.25
CA LYS A 83 7.80 -8.05 15.18
C LYS A 83 9.31 -8.27 15.02
N ASN A 84 10.09 -7.22 14.85
CA ASN A 84 11.56 -7.24 14.72
C ASN A 84 12.25 -6.78 16.00
#